data_AF-A0AAJ6AYZ8-F1
#
_entry.id   AF-A0AAJ6AYZ8-F1
#
_cell.length_a   1.000
_cell.length_b   1.000
_cell.length_c   1.000
_cell.angle_alpha   90.00
_cell.angle_beta   90.00
_cell.angle_gamma   90.00
#
_symmetry.space_group_name_H-M   'P 1'
#
loop_
_entity.id
_entity.type
_entity.pdbx_description
1 polymer ?
#
loop_
_entity_poly.entity_id
_entity_poly.type
_entity_poly.pdbx_seq_one_letter_code
_entity_poly.pdbx_strand_id
1 'polypeptide(L)' 'MAKRIEKSNLPVKTCVVCNRPFVWRKKWSAVWDEVKYCSKACRTRKQTAAGAATRL' A
#
# COMPACT_ATOMS: atom_id res chain seq x y z
N MET A 1 2.80 -30.29 12.41
CA MET A 1 2.82 -29.05 13.20
C MET A 1 2.46 -27.89 12.28
N ALA A 2 1.25 -27.32 12.40
CA ALA A 2 0.78 -26.27 11.50
C ALA A 2 1.39 -24.92 11.90
N LYS A 3 2.32 -24.41 11.09
CA LYS A 3 3.00 -23.13 11.33
C LYS A 3 2.00 -21.99 11.17
N ARG A 4 1.45 -21.52 12.29
CA ARG A 4 0.60 -20.31 12.35
C ARG A 4 1.48 -19.13 11.97
N ILE A 5 1.35 -18.66 10.73
CA ILE A 5 2.04 -17.45 10.29
C ILE A 5 1.40 -16.29 11.06
N GLU A 6 2.07 -15.84 12.11
CA GLU A 6 1.69 -14.62 12.83
C GLU A 6 1.71 -13.45 11.84
N LYS A 7 0.60 -12.71 11.80
CA LYS A 7 0.39 -11.57 10.87
C LYS A 7 1.46 -10.48 11.02
N SER A 8 2.25 -10.53 12.09
CA SER A 8 3.38 -9.64 12.40
C SER A 8 4.60 -9.84 11.49
N ASN A 9 4.77 -11.00 10.84
CA ASN A 9 5.91 -11.28 9.95
C ASN A 9 5.64 -10.92 8.48
N LEU A 10 4.51 -10.27 8.19
CA LEU A 10 4.18 -9.87 6.83
C LEU A 10 5.04 -8.67 6.42
N PRO A 11 5.58 -8.66 5.18
CA PRO A 11 6.37 -7.53 4.73
C PRO A 11 5.53 -6.26 4.72
N VAL A 12 6.11 -5.18 5.24
CA VAL A 12 5.51 -3.85 5.30
C VAL A 12 6.22 -2.94 4.31
N LYS A 13 5.46 -2.19 3.51
CA LYS A 13 5.99 -1.18 2.59
C LYS A 13 5.40 0.19 2.93
N THR A 14 6.09 1.26 2.55
CA THR A 14 5.61 2.64 2.75
C THR A 14 4.95 3.15 1.47
N CYS A 15 3.76 3.76 1.60
CA CYS A 15 3.05 4.31 0.45
C CYS A 15 3.70 5.62 -0.02
N VAL A 16 4.10 5.72 -1.29
CA VAL A 16 4.77 6.92 -1.83
C VAL A 16 3.87 8.16 -1.96
N VAL A 17 2.56 8.04 -1.72
CA VAL A 17 1.59 9.15 -1.84
C VAL A 17 1.13 9.69 -0.50
N CYS A 18 0.92 8.81 0.48
CA CYS A 18 0.43 9.20 1.81
C CYS A 18 1.43 8.92 2.94
N ASN A 19 2.60 8.37 2.62
CA ASN A 19 3.68 8.00 3.56
C ASN A 19 3.24 7.09 4.72
N ARG A 20 2.11 6.41 4.59
CA ARG A 20 1.63 5.45 5.59
C ARG A 20 2.24 4.07 5.34
N PRO A 21 2.73 3.38 6.39
CA PRO A 21 3.13 1.99 6.28
C PRO A 21 1.90 1.12 6.02
N PHE A 22 2.04 0.13 5.13
CA PHE A 22 0.98 -0.81 4.83
C PHE A 22 1.53 -2.23 4.69
N VAL A 23 0.78 -3.17 5.25
CA VAL A 23 1.16 -4.58 5.32
C VAL A 23 0.76 -5.31 4.05
N TRP A 24 1.54 -6.31 3.65
CA TRP A 24 1.22 -7.24 2.57
C TRP A 24 -0.22 -7.77 2.66
N ARG A 25 -0.86 -7.93 1.50
CA ARG A 25 -2.23 -8.45 1.36
C ARG A 25 -2.21 -9.57 0.32
N LYS A 26 -3.05 -10.59 0.52
CA LYS A 26 -3.17 -11.75 -0.40
C LYS A 26 -3.38 -11.34 -1.87
N LYS A 27 -4.14 -10.27 -2.13
CA LYS A 27 -4.37 -9.73 -3.48
C LYS A 27 -3.11 -9.21 -4.20
N TRP A 28 -2.02 -9.03 -3.47
CA TRP A 28 -0.76 -8.52 -4.00
C TRP A 28 0.29 -9.63 -4.16
N SER A 29 -0.05 -10.90 -3.95
CA SER A 29 0.90 -12.01 -4.06
C SER A 29 1.71 -11.98 -5.37
N ALA A 30 1.07 -11.70 -6.51
CA ALA A 30 1.71 -11.69 -7.82
C ALA A 30 2.43 -10.38 -8.17
N VAL A 31 2.09 -9.27 -7.50
CA VAL A 31 2.54 -7.91 -7.90
C VAL A 31 3.23 -7.16 -6.76
N TRP A 32 3.52 -7.83 -5.64
CA TRP A 32 3.98 -7.18 -4.42
C TRP A 32 5.25 -6.36 -4.65
N ASP A 33 6.15 -6.84 -5.51
CA ASP A 33 7.39 -6.14 -5.84
C ASP A 33 7.12 -4.75 -6.45
N GLU A 34 6.16 -4.68 -7.37
CA GLU A 34 5.75 -3.45 -8.06
C GLU A 34 4.82 -2.55 -7.24
N VAL A 35 4.16 -3.07 -6.19
CA VAL A 35 3.20 -2.30 -5.39
C VAL A 35 3.92 -1.24 -4.53
N LYS A 36 3.70 0.04 -4.88
CA LYS A 36 4.21 1.23 -4.18
C LYS A 36 3.13 2.04 -3.44
N TYR A 37 1.86 1.64 -3.56
CA TYR A 37 0.70 2.40 -3.06
C TYR A 37 -0.16 1.53 -2.14
N CYS A 38 -0.61 2.09 -1.01
CA CYS A 38 -1.45 1.37 -0.05
C CYS A 38 -2.88 1.11 -0.55
N SER A 39 -3.37 1.88 -1.53
CA SER A 39 -4.75 1.81 -2.04
C SER A 39 -4.86 2.29 -3.49
N LYS A 40 -5.97 1.92 -4.16
CA LYS A 40 -6.30 2.44 -5.51
C LYS A 40 -6.42 3.97 -5.51
N ALA A 41 -6.99 4.55 -4.45
CA ALA A 41 -7.09 6.00 -4.30
C ALA A 41 -5.70 6.68 -4.31
N CYS A 42 -4.70 6.11 -3.63
CA CYS A 42 -3.32 6.63 -3.69
C CYS A 42 -2.71 6.49 -5.09
N ARG A 43 -2.98 5.38 -5.79
CA ARG A 43 -2.53 5.19 -7.19
C ARG A 43 -3.11 6.27 -8.12
N THR A 44 -4.40 6.56 -8.00
CA THR A 44 -5.08 7.59 -8.82
C THR A 44 -4.66 9.00 -8.41
N ARG A 45 -4.46 9.29 -7.12
CA ARG A 45 -4.00 10.60 -6.63
C ARG A 45 -2.67 11.05 -7.25
N LYS A 46 -1.74 10.11 -7.51
CA LYS A 46 -0.49 10.43 -8.23
C LYS A 46 -0.75 10.90 -9.66
N GLN A 47 -1.78 10.39 -10.32
CA GLN A 47 -2.15 10.82 -11.68
C GLN A 47 -2.84 12.18 -11.68
N THR A 48 -3.45 12.57 -10.56
CA THR A 48 -4.15 13.85 -10.40
C THR A 48 -3.33 14.87 -9.59
N ALA A 49 -1.99 14.81 -9.65
CA ALA A 49 -1.10 15.81 -9.05
C ALA A 49 -1.13 17.16 -9.80
N ALA A 50 -2.30 17.56 -10.28
CA ALA A 50 -2.64 18.91 -10.75
C ALA A 50 -3.82 19.52 -9.98
N GLY A 51 -4.38 18.88 -8.95
CA GLY A 51 -5.38 19.55 -8.11
C GLY A 51 -6.09 18.64 -7.13
N ALA A 52 -5.75 18.73 -5.86
CA ALA A 52 -6.66 18.50 -4.72
C ALA A 52 -5.93 18.77 -3.39
N ALA A 53 -5.34 19.96 -3.27
CA ALA A 53 -5.14 20.58 -1.97
C ALA A 53 -6.44 21.31 -1.60
N THR A 54 -7.51 20.55 -1.35
CA THR A 54 -8.66 21.05 -0.60
C THR A 54 -8.62 20.37 0.75
N ARG A 55 -8.01 21.07 1.71
CA ARG A 55 -8.48 21.07 3.08
C ARG A 55 -8.63 22.55 3.44
N LEU A 56 -9.87 23.03 3.31
CA LEU A 56 -10.41 24.04 4.23
C LEU A 56 -10.27 23.50 5.66
#